data_AF-D7FWK8-F1
#
_entry.id   AF-D7FWK8-F1
#
_cell.length_a   1.000
_cell.length_b   1.000
_cell.length_c   1.000
_cell.angle_alpha   90.00
_cell.angle_beta   90.00
_cell.angle_gamma   90.00
#
_symmetry.space_group_name_H-M   'P 1'
#
loop_
_entity.id
_entity.type
_entity.pdbx_description
1 polymer ?
#
loop_
_entity_poly.entity_id
_entity_poly.type
_entity_poly.pdbx_seq_one_letter_code
_entity_poly.pdbx_strand_id
1 'polypeptide(L)'
;MKSSLALSLCFLAGGAQAFVGHVPVSQPRSPWGGFSSSSSVATRAAASVPAPRAERRTAGRVVVTKMGWGDDVVFSKAKVVETGKIAEGQYALTIDAGDIAKEYTAPGQYVQIKVTSSAKPGFFAIASPPDASSGSLEFLIKENDATKALVGVKAGGSVEVSTVMGKGFPIKENFTGYKYDFPVQNVVLSASGTGIAPFRAAIESGALELPDADDDGVFGRSCKLYWGCRDEESMPWKDRVEAWDKRGVEVVVVLSQPSESWTGRTGFVQQAIKEEGIPLPRNSAVLVCGHKEMAEEVKEIAEKAGVLDGRVLSNF
;
A
#
# COMPACT_ATOMS: atom_id res chain seq x y z
N MET A 1 -12.18 52.85 3.65
CA MET A 1 -10.86 53.22 3.08
C MET A 1 -10.04 51.94 3.03
N LYS A 2 -10.20 51.09 2.01
CA LYS A 2 -9.44 51.03 0.75
C LYS A 2 -7.92 51.17 0.94
N SER A 3 -7.21 50.05 0.88
CA SER A 3 -5.88 49.97 0.25
C SER A 3 -5.58 48.51 -0.12
N SER A 4 -5.80 48.25 -1.41
CA SER A 4 -5.38 47.08 -2.18
C SER A 4 -3.91 47.29 -2.59
N LEU A 5 -3.10 46.24 -2.57
CA LEU A 5 -1.80 46.22 -3.26
C LEU A 5 -1.64 44.89 -3.96
N ALA A 6 -1.81 44.96 -5.28
CA ALA A 6 -1.46 43.96 -6.26
C ALA A 6 -0.04 44.25 -6.78
N LEU A 7 0.79 43.22 -6.89
CA LEU A 7 2.01 43.18 -7.72
C LEU A 7 2.08 41.76 -8.29
N SER A 8 1.59 41.51 -9.51
CA SER A 8 2.19 41.73 -10.83
C SER A 8 3.24 40.68 -11.21
N LEU A 9 2.84 39.85 -12.19
CA LEU A 9 3.65 38.90 -12.96
C LEU A 9 4.84 39.60 -13.65
N CYS A 10 5.98 38.90 -13.72
CA CYS A 10 6.99 39.10 -14.76
C CYS A 10 7.29 37.77 -15.47
N PHE A 11 6.83 37.67 -16.71
CA PHE A 11 7.33 36.78 -17.75
C PHE A 11 8.73 37.26 -18.17
N LEU A 12 9.70 36.36 -18.26
CA LEU A 12 10.90 36.55 -19.09
C LEU A 12 11.18 35.27 -19.88
N ALA A 13 11.07 35.42 -21.20
CA ALA A 13 11.49 34.48 -22.22
C ALA A 13 12.94 34.76 -22.62
N GLY A 14 13.65 33.70 -23.01
CA GLY A 14 14.98 33.70 -23.61
C GLY A 14 15.61 32.34 -23.33
N GLY A 15 16.14 31.57 -24.28
CA GLY A 15 16.62 31.83 -25.63
C GLY A 15 17.72 30.78 -25.84
N ALA A 16 17.60 30.01 -26.92
CA ALA A 16 18.36 28.78 -27.17
C ALA A 16 19.88 28.99 -27.33
N GLN A 17 20.67 27.95 -27.01
CA GLN A 17 21.82 27.58 -27.85
C GLN A 17 22.24 26.12 -27.63
N ALA A 18 22.22 25.38 -28.73
CA ALA A 18 22.69 24.01 -28.86
C ALA A 18 24.22 23.99 -29.01
N PHE A 19 24.88 22.97 -28.45
CA PHE A 19 26.23 22.61 -28.85
C PHE A 19 26.23 21.19 -29.40
N VAL A 20 26.56 21.11 -30.68
CA VAL A 20 26.73 19.90 -31.49
C VAL A 20 28.18 19.47 -31.35
N GLY A 21 28.42 18.22 -30.93
CA GLY A 21 29.72 17.56 -31.02
C GLY A 21 29.60 16.29 -31.87
N HIS A 22 30.23 16.28 -33.04
CA HIS A 22 30.23 15.19 -34.00
C HIS A 22 31.53 14.36 -33.86
N VAL A 23 31.37 13.04 -33.61
CA VAL A 23 32.03 11.80 -34.13
C VAL A 23 33.55 11.76 -34.44
N PRO A 24 34.23 10.59 -34.34
CA PRO A 24 34.18 9.62 -35.45
C PRO A 24 34.03 8.13 -35.07
N VAL A 25 33.49 7.42 -36.05
CA VAL A 25 33.23 5.98 -36.18
C VAL A 25 34.51 5.20 -36.47
N SER A 26 34.59 3.96 -35.98
CA SER A 26 35.40 2.90 -36.61
C SER A 26 34.73 1.53 -36.46
N GLN A 27 34.50 0.87 -37.59
CA GLN A 27 34.13 -0.55 -37.78
C GLN A 27 35.03 -1.10 -38.91
N PRO A 28 35.01 -2.41 -39.28
CA PRO A 28 34.80 -3.62 -38.49
C PRO A 28 35.87 -4.70 -38.82
N ARG A 29 35.82 -5.87 -38.17
CA ARG A 29 36.23 -7.16 -38.78
C ARG A 29 35.62 -8.36 -38.02
N SER A 30 34.84 -9.15 -38.75
CA SER A 30 34.42 -10.53 -38.50
C SER A 30 35.61 -11.49 -38.85
N PRO A 31 35.55 -12.86 -38.86
CA PRO A 31 34.33 -13.67 -39.03
C PRO A 31 34.31 -15.15 -38.48
N TRP A 32 33.17 -15.82 -38.75
CA TRP A 32 32.89 -17.28 -38.89
C TRP A 32 32.60 -18.23 -37.70
N GLY A 33 31.52 -18.99 -37.95
CA GLY A 33 31.29 -20.39 -37.54
C GLY A 33 30.22 -20.55 -36.46
N GLY A 34 29.08 -21.23 -36.62
CA GLY A 34 28.60 -22.14 -37.67
C GLY A 34 27.54 -23.03 -37.00
N PHE A 35 26.31 -22.99 -37.49
CA PHE A 35 25.22 -23.89 -37.09
C PHE A 35 25.37 -25.23 -37.84
N SER A 36 25.14 -26.36 -37.17
CA SER A 36 24.42 -27.47 -37.81
C SER A 36 23.77 -28.40 -36.79
N SER A 37 22.57 -28.80 -37.15
CA SER A 37 21.67 -29.77 -36.55
C SER A 37 21.93 -31.18 -37.09
N SER A 38 21.67 -32.23 -36.30
CA SER A 38 20.95 -33.42 -36.77
C SER A 38 20.63 -34.42 -35.65
N SER A 39 19.40 -34.92 -35.72
CA SER A 39 18.85 -36.18 -35.21
C SER A 39 19.62 -37.39 -35.78
N SER A 40 19.57 -38.65 -35.32
CA SER A 40 18.47 -39.47 -34.79
C SER A 40 18.98 -40.89 -34.43
N VAL A 41 18.41 -41.50 -33.38
CA VAL A 41 17.79 -42.87 -33.29
C VAL A 41 18.62 -44.18 -33.38
N ALA A 42 18.30 -45.05 -32.39
CA ALA A 42 18.33 -46.53 -32.29
C ALA A 42 19.69 -47.24 -32.03
N THR A 43 19.82 -48.30 -31.21
CA THR A 43 18.93 -49.48 -31.08
C THR A 43 19.16 -50.28 -29.77
N ARG A 44 18.09 -50.96 -29.35
CA ARG A 44 17.85 -52.03 -28.35
C ARG A 44 18.99 -52.94 -27.85
N ALA A 45 18.87 -53.35 -26.58
CA ALA A 45 19.17 -54.71 -26.12
C ALA A 45 18.11 -55.18 -25.08
N ALA A 46 17.57 -56.39 -25.31
CA ALA A 46 16.82 -57.23 -24.35
C ALA A 46 17.85 -58.06 -23.53
N ALA A 47 17.62 -58.72 -22.40
CA ALA A 47 16.46 -59.29 -21.74
C ALA A 47 16.87 -59.69 -20.30
N SER A 48 15.91 -59.83 -19.38
CA SER A 48 15.70 -61.01 -18.50
C SER A 48 14.87 -60.64 -17.27
N VAL A 49 13.86 -61.47 -17.00
CA VAL A 49 12.87 -61.33 -15.93
C VAL A 49 13.29 -62.20 -14.75
N PRO A 50 13.31 -61.69 -13.50
CA PRO A 50 13.27 -62.52 -12.30
C PRO A 50 11.86 -62.58 -11.68
N ALA A 51 11.54 -63.73 -11.09
CA ALA A 51 10.28 -64.13 -10.47
C ALA A 51 9.89 -63.30 -9.22
N PRO A 52 8.61 -63.31 -8.78
CA PRO A 52 8.06 -62.31 -7.88
C PRO A 52 8.52 -62.54 -6.44
N ARG A 53 9.13 -61.51 -5.84
CA ARG A 53 9.43 -61.45 -4.41
C ARG A 53 8.26 -60.76 -3.71
N ALA A 54 7.71 -61.41 -2.69
CA ALA A 54 6.62 -60.88 -1.88
C ALA A 54 7.05 -59.59 -1.17
N GLU A 55 6.61 -58.44 -1.68
CA GLU A 55 6.83 -57.14 -1.03
C GLU A 55 5.69 -56.84 -0.04
N ARG A 56 6.10 -56.66 1.21
CA ARG A 56 5.30 -56.08 2.28
C ARG A 56 4.66 -54.78 1.78
N ARG A 57 3.33 -54.67 1.93
CA ARG A 57 2.61 -53.39 1.89
C ARG A 57 3.24 -52.43 2.91
N THR A 58 4.17 -51.60 2.45
CA THR A 58 4.51 -50.37 3.14
C THR A 58 3.43 -49.37 2.79
N ALA A 59 2.77 -48.84 3.82
CA ALA A 59 1.78 -47.80 3.67
C ALA A 59 2.39 -46.66 2.84
N GLY A 60 1.76 -46.33 1.72
CA GLY A 60 2.18 -45.24 0.86
C GLY A 60 2.29 -43.98 1.70
N ARG A 61 3.52 -43.54 1.94
CA ARG A 61 3.79 -42.23 2.48
C ARG A 61 3.42 -41.26 1.36
N VAL A 62 2.21 -40.71 1.43
CA VAL A 62 1.82 -39.58 0.60
C VAL A 62 2.80 -38.46 0.93
N VAL A 63 3.79 -38.26 0.06
CA VAL A 63 4.62 -37.07 0.10
C VAL A 63 3.75 -35.96 -0.45
N VAL A 64 3.01 -35.31 0.45
CA VAL A 64 2.43 -33.99 0.16
C VAL A 64 3.63 -33.06 0.03
N THR A 65 3.97 -32.70 -1.20
CA THR A 65 4.97 -31.66 -1.48
C THR A 65 4.39 -30.34 -0.96
N LYS A 66 4.67 -29.99 0.30
CA LYS A 66 4.40 -28.65 0.85
C LYS A 66 5.31 -27.69 0.06
N MET A 67 4.78 -27.00 -0.94
CA MET A 67 5.41 -25.77 -1.44
C MET A 67 5.28 -24.73 -0.32
N GLY A 68 6.26 -24.73 0.59
CA GLY A 68 6.29 -23.88 1.76
C GLY A 68 6.50 -22.42 1.37
N TRP A 69 5.43 -21.62 1.49
CA TRP A 69 5.51 -20.19 1.67
C TRP A 69 5.24 -19.93 3.16
N GLY A 70 6.28 -19.59 3.93
CA GLY A 70 6.20 -19.12 5.32
C GLY A 70 5.89 -20.18 6.39
N ASP A 71 6.19 -19.83 7.64
CA ASP A 71 5.71 -20.55 8.82
C ASP A 71 4.16 -20.54 8.84
N ASP A 72 3.55 -21.58 9.44
CA ASP A 72 2.10 -21.65 9.56
C ASP A 72 1.61 -20.44 10.40
N VAL A 73 0.69 -19.63 9.85
CA VAL A 73 0.16 -18.42 10.53
C VAL A 73 -0.54 -18.82 11.83
N VAL A 74 -0.03 -18.30 12.95
CA VAL A 74 -0.57 -18.56 14.29
C VAL A 74 -1.75 -17.62 14.55
N PHE A 75 -2.89 -18.18 14.93
CA PHE A 75 -4.09 -17.43 15.30
C PHE A 75 -4.34 -17.51 16.80
N SER A 76 -4.72 -16.38 17.39
CA SER A 76 -5.17 -16.26 18.78
C SER A 76 -6.59 -15.72 18.84
N LYS A 77 -7.31 -16.01 19.92
CA LYS A 77 -8.64 -15.44 20.14
C LYS A 77 -8.51 -13.97 20.51
N ALA A 78 -9.31 -13.13 19.86
CA ALA A 78 -9.50 -11.73 20.19
C ALA A 78 -11.00 -11.46 20.39
N LYS A 79 -11.30 -10.43 21.19
CA LYS A 79 -12.67 -10.03 21.50
C LYS A 79 -13.05 -8.78 20.72
N VAL A 80 -14.21 -8.77 20.09
CA VAL A 80 -14.75 -7.56 19.47
C VAL A 80 -15.17 -6.60 20.58
N VAL A 81 -14.53 -5.44 20.64
CA VAL A 81 -14.83 -4.36 21.60
C VAL A 81 -15.95 -3.49 21.03
N GLU A 82 -15.79 -3.08 19.79
CA GLU A 82 -16.72 -2.18 19.11
C GLU A 82 -16.85 -2.58 17.64
N THR A 83 -18.04 -2.39 17.08
CA THR A 83 -18.30 -2.56 15.66
C THR A 83 -19.44 -1.65 15.24
N GLY A 84 -19.32 -1.01 14.09
CA GLY A 84 -20.34 -0.08 13.61
C GLY A 84 -20.17 0.25 12.14
N LYS A 85 -21.29 0.47 11.45
CA LYS A 85 -21.28 0.99 10.08
C LYS A 85 -20.77 2.43 10.13
N ILE A 86 -19.71 2.72 9.37
CA ILE A 86 -19.08 4.05 9.32
C ILE A 86 -19.26 4.74 7.96
N ALA A 87 -19.54 3.96 6.92
CA ALA A 87 -19.92 4.43 5.58
C ALA A 87 -20.76 3.36 4.87
N GLU A 88 -21.31 3.67 3.71
CA GLU A 88 -22.03 2.68 2.90
C GLU A 88 -21.11 1.49 2.55
N GLY A 89 -21.54 0.28 2.96
CA GLY A 89 -20.78 -0.96 2.76
C GLY A 89 -19.47 -1.03 3.55
N GLN A 90 -19.23 -0.18 4.54
CA GLN A 90 -17.99 -0.19 5.34
C GLN A 90 -18.26 -0.08 6.84
N TYR A 91 -17.50 -0.85 7.61
CA TYR A 91 -17.61 -0.97 9.05
C TYR A 91 -16.27 -0.68 9.72
N ALA A 92 -16.32 0.08 10.81
CA ALA A 92 -15.22 0.15 11.76
C ALA A 92 -15.33 -1.05 12.71
N LEU A 93 -14.21 -1.75 12.94
CA LEU A 93 -14.11 -2.87 13.88
C LEU A 93 -12.95 -2.60 14.84
N THR A 94 -13.22 -2.64 16.13
CA THR A 94 -12.21 -2.58 17.18
C THR A 94 -12.16 -3.92 17.89
N ILE A 95 -10.97 -4.52 18.00
CA ILE A 95 -10.76 -5.75 18.76
C ILE A 95 -9.77 -5.51 19.89
N ASP A 96 -9.98 -6.21 21.00
CA ASP A 96 -8.97 -6.42 22.03
C ASP A 96 -8.07 -7.57 21.56
N ALA A 97 -6.86 -7.21 21.16
CA ALA A 97 -5.84 -8.11 20.64
C ALA A 97 -4.80 -8.51 21.72
N GLY A 98 -4.92 -7.99 22.94
CA GLY A 98 -3.99 -8.25 24.03
C GLY A 98 -2.54 -7.99 23.63
N ASP A 99 -1.67 -8.98 23.86
CA ASP A 99 -0.24 -8.86 23.59
C ASP A 99 0.11 -8.72 22.10
N ILE A 100 -0.77 -9.13 21.18
CA ILE A 100 -0.55 -8.99 19.73
C ILE A 100 -0.44 -7.51 19.35
N ALA A 101 -1.16 -6.62 20.04
CA ALA A 101 -1.08 -5.18 19.80
C ALA A 101 0.34 -4.61 20.02
N LYS A 102 1.18 -5.26 20.83
CA LYS A 102 2.56 -4.82 21.09
C LYS A 102 3.49 -5.09 19.90
N GLU A 103 3.13 -6.00 19.01
CA GLU A 103 3.88 -6.29 17.78
C GLU A 103 3.62 -5.23 16.70
N TYR A 104 2.55 -4.45 16.85
CA TYR A 104 2.21 -3.36 15.94
C TYR A 104 3.05 -2.13 16.25
N THR A 105 4.02 -1.86 15.38
CA THR A 105 5.06 -0.85 15.59
C THR A 105 5.16 0.17 14.46
N ALA A 106 4.58 -0.12 13.29
CA ALA A 106 4.65 0.76 12.13
C ALA A 106 3.32 0.81 11.35
N PRO A 107 2.83 2.00 10.96
CA PRO A 107 1.70 2.14 10.06
C PRO A 107 1.91 1.35 8.76
N GLY A 108 0.84 0.76 8.22
CA GLY A 108 0.91 -0.14 7.07
C GLY A 108 1.10 -1.61 7.43
N GLN A 109 1.30 -1.97 8.70
CA GLN A 109 1.17 -3.36 9.13
C GLN A 109 -0.30 -3.82 9.11
N TYR A 110 -0.50 -5.13 9.01
CA TYR A 110 -1.81 -5.75 8.88
C TYR A 110 -1.89 -7.05 9.66
N VAL A 111 -3.11 -7.55 9.86
CA VAL A 111 -3.36 -8.87 10.45
C VAL A 111 -4.32 -9.67 9.57
N GLN A 112 -4.38 -10.96 9.83
CA GLN A 112 -5.45 -11.81 9.33
C GLN A 112 -6.54 -11.95 10.40
N ILE A 113 -7.82 -11.83 10.01
CA ILE A 113 -8.97 -12.03 10.90
C ILE A 113 -9.92 -13.05 10.30
N LYS A 114 -10.43 -13.97 11.12
CA LYS A 114 -11.50 -14.91 10.76
C LYS A 114 -12.47 -15.13 11.93
N VAL A 115 -13.74 -15.39 11.61
CA VAL A 115 -14.79 -15.56 12.62
C VAL A 115 -14.80 -16.97 13.22
N THR A 116 -14.48 -17.98 12.40
CA THR A 116 -14.41 -19.38 12.83
C THR A 116 -13.09 -19.98 12.36
N SER A 117 -12.62 -21.03 13.03
CA SER A 117 -11.35 -21.67 12.68
C SER A 117 -11.34 -22.24 11.26
N SER A 118 -12.51 -22.60 10.73
CA SER A 118 -12.73 -23.11 9.36
C SER A 118 -12.97 -22.03 8.31
N ALA A 119 -13.25 -20.79 8.70
CA ALA A 119 -13.45 -19.69 7.76
C ALA A 119 -12.11 -19.28 7.12
N LYS A 120 -12.17 -18.84 5.86
CA LYS A 120 -11.02 -18.26 5.17
C LYS A 120 -10.63 -16.95 5.86
N PRO A 121 -9.37 -16.75 6.28
CA PRO A 121 -8.93 -15.49 6.85
C PRO A 121 -8.94 -14.37 5.81
N GLY A 122 -9.40 -13.19 6.24
CA GLY A 122 -9.27 -11.93 5.50
C GLY A 122 -8.06 -11.14 6.00
N PHE A 123 -7.42 -10.39 5.11
CA PHE A 123 -6.31 -9.50 5.44
C PHE A 123 -6.83 -8.10 5.69
N PHE A 124 -6.44 -7.49 6.81
CA PHE A 124 -6.92 -6.18 7.23
C PHE A 124 -5.75 -5.32 7.73
N ALA A 125 -5.54 -4.19 7.06
CA ALA A 125 -4.58 -3.18 7.52
C ALA A 125 -5.09 -2.55 8.81
N ILE A 126 -4.18 -2.38 9.78
CA ILE A 126 -4.49 -1.73 11.05
C ILE A 126 -4.68 -0.23 10.79
N ALA A 127 -5.80 0.31 11.29
CA ALA A 127 -6.22 1.69 11.08
C ALA A 127 -5.93 2.62 12.26
N SER A 128 -5.88 2.08 13.48
CA SER A 128 -5.45 2.83 14.65
C SER A 128 -3.94 3.13 14.58
N PRO A 129 -3.45 4.22 15.18
CA PRO A 129 -2.02 4.44 15.41
C PRO A 129 -1.37 3.28 16.19
N PRO A 130 -0.08 2.98 15.97
CA PRO A 130 0.66 2.08 16.85
C PRO A 130 0.67 2.59 18.30
N ASP A 131 0.07 1.82 19.20
CA ASP A 131 0.06 2.08 20.64
C ASP A 131 0.19 0.76 21.41
N ALA A 132 1.39 0.50 21.90
CA ALA A 132 1.74 -0.71 22.65
C ALA A 132 1.01 -0.83 24.01
N SER A 133 0.38 0.24 24.49
CA SER A 133 -0.33 0.27 25.77
C SER A 133 -1.85 0.02 25.66
N SER A 134 -2.43 0.21 24.47
CA SER A 134 -3.88 0.11 24.26
C SER A 134 -4.42 -1.32 24.35
N GLY A 135 -3.63 -2.33 23.93
CA GLY A 135 -4.09 -3.70 23.72
C GLY A 135 -5.13 -3.84 22.59
N SER A 136 -5.54 -2.75 21.95
CA SER A 136 -6.67 -2.71 21.01
C SER A 136 -6.21 -2.32 19.61
N LEU A 137 -6.82 -2.92 18.60
CA LEU A 137 -6.56 -2.63 17.19
C LEU A 137 -7.86 -2.26 16.49
N GLU A 138 -7.83 -1.18 15.71
CA GLU A 138 -8.96 -0.75 14.89
C GLU A 138 -8.75 -1.10 13.42
N PHE A 139 -9.84 -1.42 12.72
CA PHE A 139 -9.85 -1.81 11.32
C PHE A 139 -10.99 -1.15 10.57
N LEU A 140 -10.80 -1.00 9.26
CA LEU A 140 -11.86 -0.64 8.33
C LEU A 140 -12.14 -1.83 7.41
N ILE A 141 -13.38 -2.31 7.45
CA ILE A 141 -13.80 -3.52 6.76
C ILE A 141 -14.84 -3.16 5.72
N LYS A 142 -14.56 -3.49 4.46
CA LYS A 142 -15.55 -3.46 3.39
C LYS A 142 -16.40 -4.73 3.46
N GLU A 143 -17.72 -4.57 3.48
CA GLU A 143 -18.67 -5.67 3.43
C GLU A 143 -18.68 -6.33 2.03
N ASN A 144 -18.52 -7.64 2.02
CA ASN A 144 -18.66 -8.53 0.87
C ASN A 144 -18.95 -9.96 1.39
N ASP A 145 -19.13 -10.93 0.51
CA ASP A 145 -19.48 -12.31 0.90
C ASP A 145 -18.45 -12.96 1.84
N ALA A 146 -17.17 -12.59 1.75
CA ALA A 146 -16.12 -13.12 2.63
C ALA A 146 -16.06 -12.42 4.00
N THR A 147 -16.46 -11.15 4.08
CA THR A 147 -16.40 -10.34 5.31
C THR A 147 -17.75 -10.19 6.01
N LYS A 148 -18.85 -10.63 5.38
CA LYS A 148 -20.22 -10.54 5.91
C LYS A 148 -20.37 -11.16 7.30
N ALA A 149 -19.74 -12.32 7.52
CA ALA A 149 -19.74 -12.96 8.82
C ALA A 149 -19.02 -12.11 9.88
N LEU A 150 -17.92 -11.44 9.50
CA LEU A 150 -17.09 -10.63 10.40
C LEU A 150 -17.81 -9.34 10.80
N VAL A 151 -18.41 -8.62 9.84
CA VAL A 151 -19.18 -7.40 10.14
C VAL A 151 -20.46 -7.71 10.94
N GLY A 152 -20.95 -8.94 10.88
CA GLY A 152 -22.08 -9.41 11.69
C GLY A 152 -21.75 -9.73 13.15
N VAL A 153 -20.46 -9.80 13.53
CA VAL A 153 -20.06 -10.07 14.91
C VAL A 153 -20.34 -8.84 15.78
N LYS A 154 -21.18 -9.01 16.80
CA LYS A 154 -21.53 -7.96 17.76
C LYS A 154 -20.39 -7.73 18.76
N ALA A 155 -20.38 -6.56 19.38
CA ALA A 155 -19.54 -6.29 20.55
C ALA A 155 -19.70 -7.39 21.61
N GLY A 156 -18.58 -7.84 22.18
CA GLY A 156 -18.51 -9.00 23.06
C GLY A 156 -18.28 -10.34 22.34
N GLY A 157 -18.46 -10.39 21.02
CA GLY A 157 -18.18 -11.58 20.21
C GLY A 157 -16.69 -11.92 20.13
N SER A 158 -16.38 -13.13 19.69
CA SER A 158 -15.00 -13.63 19.53
C SER A 158 -14.64 -13.76 18.06
N VAL A 159 -13.41 -13.40 17.73
CA VAL A 159 -12.76 -13.66 16.43
C VAL A 159 -11.40 -14.31 16.67
N GLU A 160 -10.81 -14.87 15.62
CA GLU A 160 -9.42 -15.31 15.60
C GLU A 160 -8.59 -14.31 14.79
N VAL A 161 -7.50 -13.83 15.39
CA VAL A 161 -6.57 -12.85 14.79
C VAL A 161 -5.15 -13.44 14.73
N SER A 162 -4.43 -13.18 13.64
CA SER A 162 -3.02 -13.57 13.54
C SER A 162 -2.10 -12.68 14.38
N THR A 163 -0.83 -13.05 14.46
CA THR A 163 0.25 -12.09 14.79
C THR A 163 0.27 -10.92 13.80
N VAL A 164 0.94 -9.83 14.18
CA VAL A 164 1.07 -8.67 13.29
C VAL A 164 2.01 -9.02 12.14
N MET A 165 1.58 -8.71 10.92
CA MET A 165 2.28 -9.01 9.68
C MET A 165 2.67 -7.74 8.94
N GLY A 166 3.63 -7.89 8.02
CA GLY A 166 4.18 -6.79 7.23
C GLY A 166 5.21 -5.97 8.01
N LYS A 167 6.04 -5.24 7.25
CA LYS A 167 7.07 -4.35 7.81
C LYS A 167 6.55 -2.92 8.08
N GLY A 168 5.31 -2.64 7.68
CA GLY A 168 4.79 -1.27 7.59
C GLY A 168 5.46 -0.46 6.49
N PHE A 169 5.10 0.82 6.41
CA PHE A 169 5.78 1.77 5.54
C PHE A 169 7.16 2.10 6.13
N PRO A 170 8.27 1.93 5.39
CA PRO A 170 9.61 2.26 5.88
C PRO A 170 9.85 3.78 5.83
N ILE A 171 9.01 4.55 6.53
CA ILE A 171 8.98 6.03 6.50
C ILE A 171 10.31 6.58 7.02
N LYS A 172 10.71 6.22 8.24
CA LYS A 172 11.96 6.70 8.85
C LYS A 172 13.20 6.47 7.98
N GLU A 173 13.33 5.27 7.41
CA GLU A 173 14.46 4.92 6.56
C GLU A 173 14.52 5.77 5.28
N ASN A 174 13.37 6.02 4.63
CA ASN A 174 13.34 6.65 3.31
C ASN A 174 13.05 8.16 3.33
N PHE A 175 12.49 8.69 4.43
CA PHE A 175 12.17 10.11 4.59
C PHE A 175 13.35 10.91 5.10
N THR A 176 14.00 10.42 6.16
CA THR A 176 15.04 11.16 6.88
C THR A 176 16.34 10.37 7.05
N GLY A 177 16.39 9.11 6.60
CA GLY A 177 17.59 8.30 6.63
C GLY A 177 18.68 8.80 5.66
N TYR A 178 19.93 8.40 5.95
CA TYR A 178 21.13 8.76 5.16
C TYR A 178 21.24 8.06 3.80
N LYS A 179 20.19 7.37 3.37
CA LYS A 179 20.14 6.65 2.08
C LYS A 179 20.11 7.60 0.88
N TYR A 180 19.67 8.84 1.09
CA TYR A 180 19.47 9.84 0.04
C TYR A 180 20.13 11.16 0.44
N ASP A 181 20.58 11.93 -0.56
CA ASP A 181 21.29 13.19 -0.35
C ASP A 181 20.41 14.29 0.29
N PHE A 182 19.08 14.17 0.18
CA PHE A 182 18.11 15.14 0.69
C PHE A 182 16.93 14.42 1.35
N PRO A 183 16.35 14.97 2.43
CA PRO A 183 15.16 14.39 3.05
C PRO A 183 13.91 14.56 2.17
N VAL A 184 12.86 13.81 2.51
CA VAL A 184 11.52 14.03 1.94
C VAL A 184 10.96 15.36 2.44
N GLN A 185 10.45 16.17 1.52
CA GLN A 185 9.80 17.46 1.80
C GLN A 185 8.33 17.48 1.35
N ASN A 186 7.92 16.59 0.43
CA ASN A 186 6.53 16.48 0.03
C ASN A 186 6.09 15.02 0.12
N VAL A 187 4.92 14.79 0.71
CA VAL A 187 4.33 13.47 0.86
C VAL A 187 3.03 13.45 0.08
N VAL A 188 2.93 12.54 -0.88
CA VAL A 188 1.70 12.27 -1.62
C VAL A 188 1.14 10.94 -1.13
N LEU A 189 -0.03 10.95 -0.52
CA LEU A 189 -0.76 9.76 -0.12
C LEU A 189 -1.86 9.50 -1.16
N SER A 190 -1.93 8.30 -1.72
CA SER A 190 -2.99 7.89 -2.65
C SER A 190 -3.76 6.72 -2.09
N ALA A 191 -5.00 6.98 -1.68
CA ALA A 191 -5.88 6.02 -1.05
C ALA A 191 -7.08 5.70 -1.95
N SER A 192 -7.50 4.44 -1.99
CA SER A 192 -8.79 4.06 -2.58
C SER A 192 -9.56 3.12 -1.67
N GLY A 193 -10.82 3.45 -1.38
CA GLY A 193 -11.69 2.66 -0.50
C GLY A 193 -11.08 2.44 0.88
N THR A 194 -10.97 1.18 1.31
CA THR A 194 -10.41 0.81 2.62
C THR A 194 -8.90 1.02 2.72
N GLY A 195 -8.22 1.37 1.62
CA GLY A 195 -6.80 1.75 1.63
C GLY A 195 -6.49 3.02 2.43
N ILE A 196 -7.52 3.76 2.87
CA ILE A 196 -7.36 4.88 3.80
C ILE A 196 -6.95 4.44 5.22
N ALA A 197 -7.25 3.19 5.62
CA ALA A 197 -6.93 2.65 6.94
C ALA A 197 -5.45 2.84 7.35
N PRO A 198 -4.46 2.35 6.59
CA PRO A 198 -3.06 2.52 6.97
C PRO A 198 -2.59 3.98 6.93
N PHE A 199 -3.26 4.87 6.19
CA PHE A 199 -2.95 6.31 6.20
C PHE A 199 -3.53 7.03 7.40
N ARG A 200 -4.73 6.66 7.85
CA ARG A 200 -5.24 7.12 9.14
C ARG A 200 -4.21 6.83 10.23
N ALA A 201 -3.70 5.60 10.29
CA ALA A 201 -2.65 5.22 11.23
C ALA A 201 -1.37 6.08 11.05
N ALA A 202 -0.91 6.28 9.81
CA ALA A 202 0.31 7.05 9.53
C ALA A 202 0.21 8.53 9.90
N ILE A 203 -0.95 9.16 9.64
CA ILE A 203 -1.23 10.56 9.96
C ILE A 203 -1.35 10.72 11.48
N GLU A 204 -2.19 9.90 12.13
CA GLU A 204 -2.54 10.08 13.55
C GLU A 204 -1.43 9.64 14.51
N SER A 205 -0.50 8.78 14.06
CA SER A 205 0.71 8.41 14.82
C SER A 205 1.82 9.47 14.76
N GLY A 206 1.71 10.46 13.87
CA GLY A 206 2.81 11.39 13.59
C GLY A 206 3.99 10.76 12.84
N ALA A 207 3.87 9.52 12.35
CA ALA A 207 4.95 8.81 11.67
C ALA A 207 5.44 9.53 10.39
N LEU A 208 4.57 10.33 9.76
CA LEU A 208 4.90 11.15 8.59
C LEU A 208 5.73 12.40 8.93
N GLU A 209 5.92 12.70 10.22
CA GLU A 209 6.71 13.84 10.72
C GLU A 209 6.27 15.16 10.04
N LEU A 210 4.96 15.39 10.02
CA LEU A 210 4.33 16.57 9.43
C LEU A 210 4.30 17.73 10.43
N PRO A 211 4.15 18.97 9.94
CA PRO A 211 3.87 20.12 10.80
C PRO A 211 2.56 19.93 11.56
N ASP A 212 2.53 20.43 12.78
CA ASP A 212 1.35 20.51 13.64
C ASP A 212 1.22 21.97 14.15
N ALA A 213 0.12 22.31 14.84
CA ALA A 213 -0.16 23.70 15.25
C ALA A 213 0.98 24.40 16.04
N ASP A 214 1.83 23.62 16.72
CA ASP A 214 2.92 24.10 17.58
C ASP A 214 4.33 23.72 17.05
N ASP A 215 4.43 23.06 15.88
CA ASP A 215 5.69 22.54 15.31
C ASP A 215 5.70 22.74 13.78
N ASP A 216 6.72 23.40 13.24
CA ASP A 216 6.90 23.60 11.79
C ASP A 216 7.16 22.30 11.01
N GLY A 217 7.19 21.16 11.71
CA GLY A 217 7.42 19.83 11.16
C GLY A 217 8.87 19.62 10.75
N VAL A 218 9.17 18.41 10.29
CA VAL A 218 10.55 18.06 9.90
C VAL A 218 10.81 18.55 8.47
N PHE A 219 11.69 19.54 8.32
CA PHE A 219 12.09 20.17 7.05
C PHE A 219 10.97 20.92 6.30
N GLY A 220 9.95 21.42 7.00
CA GLY A 220 8.81 22.12 6.37
C GLY A 220 8.00 21.20 5.46
N ARG A 221 7.86 19.93 5.86
CA ARG A 221 7.27 18.89 5.03
C ARG A 221 5.79 19.14 4.77
N SER A 222 5.37 19.03 3.52
CA SER A 222 3.96 19.08 3.13
C SER A 222 3.38 17.68 2.94
N CYS A 223 2.07 17.52 3.17
CA CYS A 223 1.37 16.28 2.86
C CYS A 223 0.08 16.57 2.11
N LYS A 224 -0.14 15.83 1.02
CA LYS A 224 -1.40 15.82 0.27
C LYS A 224 -1.95 14.40 0.18
N LEU A 225 -3.18 14.22 0.65
CA LEU A 225 -3.90 12.96 0.60
C LEU A 225 -4.94 13.01 -0.51
N TYR A 226 -4.73 12.22 -1.57
CA TYR A 226 -5.74 11.93 -2.58
C TYR A 226 -6.57 10.74 -2.11
N TRP A 227 -7.84 10.99 -1.81
CA TRP A 227 -8.73 10.00 -1.22
C TRP A 227 -9.88 9.65 -2.16
N GLY A 228 -9.78 8.46 -2.75
CA GLY A 228 -10.71 7.94 -3.74
C GLY A 228 -11.87 7.17 -3.12
N CYS A 229 -13.08 7.68 -3.32
CA CYS A 229 -14.32 7.00 -2.92
C CYS A 229 -15.30 6.90 -4.09
N ARG A 230 -16.35 6.09 -3.91
CA ARG A 230 -17.39 5.95 -4.93
C ARG A 230 -18.21 7.23 -4.99
N ASP A 231 -18.83 7.53 -3.86
CA ASP A 231 -19.73 8.64 -3.61
C ASP A 231 -19.48 9.15 -2.19
N GLU A 232 -20.19 10.19 -1.80
CA GLU A 232 -20.12 10.77 -0.47
C GLU A 232 -20.49 9.74 0.60
N GLU A 233 -21.50 8.89 0.39
CA GLU A 233 -21.96 7.92 1.40
C GLU A 233 -20.93 6.82 1.70
N SER A 234 -20.08 6.50 0.73
CA SER A 234 -19.02 5.50 0.83
C SER A 234 -17.73 5.97 1.51
N MET A 235 -17.66 7.22 1.97
CA MET A 235 -16.47 7.78 2.63
C MET A 235 -16.45 7.50 4.15
N PRO A 236 -15.55 6.63 4.65
CA PRO A 236 -15.36 6.40 6.09
C PRO A 236 -14.64 7.56 6.78
N TRP A 237 -14.93 7.84 8.06
CA TRP A 237 -14.20 8.84 8.87
C TRP A 237 -14.16 10.28 8.31
N LYS A 238 -15.26 10.74 7.69
CA LYS A 238 -15.37 12.14 7.20
C LYS A 238 -15.10 13.17 8.30
N ASP A 239 -15.49 12.84 9.53
CA ASP A 239 -15.30 13.65 10.73
C ASP A 239 -13.83 13.88 11.08
N ARG A 240 -12.90 13.07 10.55
CA ARG A 240 -11.46 13.20 10.81
C ARG A 240 -10.75 14.17 9.88
N VAL A 241 -11.37 14.59 8.78
CA VAL A 241 -10.72 15.45 7.77
C VAL A 241 -10.21 16.75 8.39
N GLU A 242 -11.00 17.40 9.26
CA GLU A 242 -10.57 18.62 9.96
C GLU A 242 -9.39 18.35 10.91
N ALA A 243 -9.36 17.19 11.56
CA ALA A 243 -8.26 16.81 12.44
C ALA A 243 -6.97 16.50 11.66
N TRP A 244 -7.08 15.94 10.45
CA TRP A 244 -5.93 15.70 9.58
C TRP A 244 -5.40 17.00 8.95
N ASP A 245 -6.29 17.94 8.62
CA ASP A 245 -5.90 19.28 8.15
C ASP A 245 -5.06 20.02 9.20
N LYS A 246 -5.48 19.97 10.47
CA LYS A 246 -4.71 20.52 11.60
C LYS A 246 -3.34 19.86 11.80
N ARG A 247 -3.15 18.65 11.26
CA ARG A 247 -1.90 17.88 11.24
C ARG A 247 -1.10 18.06 9.94
N GLY A 248 -1.37 19.13 9.20
CA GLY A 248 -0.63 19.48 7.98
C GLY A 248 -0.95 18.59 6.77
N VAL A 249 -2.09 17.91 6.76
CA VAL A 249 -2.54 17.07 5.63
C VAL A 249 -3.61 17.79 4.82
N GLU A 250 -3.27 18.19 3.60
CA GLU A 250 -4.25 18.67 2.64
C GLU A 250 -5.02 17.47 2.06
N VAL A 251 -6.32 17.36 2.39
CA VAL A 251 -7.16 16.24 1.93
C VAL A 251 -7.91 16.60 0.65
N VAL A 252 -7.59 15.91 -0.43
CA VAL A 252 -8.24 16.02 -1.74
C VAL A 252 -9.13 14.79 -1.97
N VAL A 253 -10.43 14.95 -1.76
CA VAL A 253 -11.42 13.89 -2.02
C VAL A 253 -11.71 13.82 -3.52
N VAL A 254 -11.66 12.61 -4.07
CA VAL A 254 -11.97 12.32 -5.48
C VAL A 254 -13.09 11.28 -5.55
N LEU A 255 -14.24 11.66 -6.09
CA LEU A 255 -15.40 10.79 -6.20
C LEU A 255 -15.63 10.31 -7.63
N SER A 256 -15.80 9.01 -7.81
CA SER A 256 -16.03 8.41 -9.13
C SER A 256 -17.49 8.47 -9.59
N GLN A 257 -18.43 8.52 -8.65
CA GLN A 257 -19.89 8.59 -8.87
C GLN A 257 -20.53 9.57 -7.86
N PRO A 258 -20.11 10.85 -7.85
CA PRO A 258 -20.62 11.83 -6.89
C PRO A 258 -22.11 12.16 -7.11
N SER A 259 -22.74 12.73 -6.07
CA SER A 259 -24.01 13.42 -6.25
C SER A 259 -23.89 14.68 -7.11
N GLU A 260 -25.02 15.19 -7.62
CA GLU A 260 -25.06 16.48 -8.35
C GLU A 260 -24.61 17.67 -7.49
N SER A 261 -24.64 17.54 -6.17
CA SER A 261 -24.23 18.58 -5.22
C SER A 261 -22.72 18.62 -4.97
N TRP A 262 -21.96 17.64 -5.46
CA TRP A 262 -20.53 17.57 -5.26
C TRP A 262 -19.79 18.62 -6.08
N THR A 263 -19.00 19.43 -5.40
CA THR A 263 -18.17 20.48 -6.02
C THR A 263 -16.67 20.15 -6.01
N GLY A 264 -16.29 19.00 -5.45
CA GLY A 264 -14.91 18.55 -5.39
C GLY A 264 -14.45 17.85 -6.67
N ARG A 265 -13.29 17.20 -6.61
CA ARG A 265 -12.75 16.47 -7.77
C ARG A 265 -13.60 15.24 -8.08
N THR A 266 -13.72 14.93 -9.36
CA THR A 266 -14.42 13.75 -9.87
C THR A 266 -13.48 12.84 -10.64
N GLY A 267 -13.84 11.56 -10.78
CA GLY A 267 -13.03 10.57 -11.49
C GLY A 267 -12.21 9.70 -10.54
N PHE A 268 -10.92 9.51 -10.83
CA PHE A 268 -10.04 8.62 -10.07
C PHE A 268 -8.79 9.35 -9.53
N VAL A 269 -8.29 8.91 -8.37
CA VAL A 269 -7.17 9.57 -7.67
C VAL A 269 -5.91 9.68 -8.51
N GLN A 270 -5.59 8.67 -9.31
CA GLN A 270 -4.41 8.70 -10.15
C GLN A 270 -4.50 9.72 -11.30
N GLN A 271 -5.72 10.03 -11.76
CA GLN A 271 -5.94 11.10 -12.73
C GLN A 271 -5.70 12.46 -12.07
N ALA A 272 -6.23 12.66 -10.86
CA ALA A 272 -5.99 13.88 -10.08
C ALA A 272 -4.50 14.10 -9.80
N ILE A 273 -3.77 13.06 -9.40
CA ILE A 273 -2.32 13.11 -9.17
C ILE A 273 -1.58 13.43 -10.48
N LYS A 274 -1.98 12.84 -11.60
CA LYS A 274 -1.35 13.07 -12.91
C LYS A 274 -1.57 14.50 -13.41
N GLU A 275 -2.76 15.05 -13.22
CA GLU A 275 -3.12 16.41 -13.62
C GLU A 275 -2.38 17.47 -12.80
N GLU A 276 -2.31 17.26 -11.48
CA GLU A 276 -1.65 18.20 -10.58
C GLU A 276 -0.12 18.06 -10.60
N GLY A 277 0.36 16.84 -10.85
CA GLY A 277 1.78 16.50 -10.81
C GLY A 277 2.30 16.25 -9.40
N ILE A 278 3.46 15.60 -9.32
CA ILE A 278 4.17 15.39 -8.06
C ILE A 278 5.17 16.54 -7.89
N PRO A 279 5.08 17.34 -6.80
CA PRO A 279 5.99 18.46 -6.60
C PRO A 279 7.40 17.95 -6.33
N LEU A 280 8.41 18.58 -6.94
CA LEU A 280 9.84 18.25 -6.74
C LEU A 280 10.10 16.74 -6.57
N PRO A 281 9.89 15.89 -7.60
CA PRO A 281 9.82 14.44 -7.44
C PRO A 281 10.98 13.77 -6.68
N ARG A 282 12.21 14.31 -6.80
CA ARG A 282 13.38 13.80 -6.06
C ARG A 282 13.28 14.00 -4.54
N ASN A 283 12.54 15.01 -4.09
CA ASN A 283 12.27 15.35 -2.69
C ASN A 283 10.90 14.85 -2.22
N SER A 284 10.19 14.10 -3.07
CA SER A 284 8.87 13.57 -2.77
C SER A 284 8.91 12.12 -2.35
N ALA A 285 7.96 11.73 -1.49
CA ALA A 285 7.56 10.35 -1.29
C ALA A 285 6.11 10.15 -1.69
N VAL A 286 5.82 9.02 -2.32
CA VAL A 286 4.49 8.62 -2.74
C VAL A 286 4.13 7.34 -2.00
N LEU A 287 3.12 7.40 -1.14
CA LEU A 287 2.58 6.23 -0.45
C LEU A 287 1.26 5.87 -1.11
N VAL A 288 1.07 4.59 -1.43
CA VAL A 288 -0.14 4.11 -2.11
C VAL A 288 -0.77 2.90 -1.43
N CYS A 289 -2.09 2.93 -1.25
CA CYS A 289 -2.84 1.80 -0.73
C CYS A 289 -4.28 1.80 -1.27
N GLY A 290 -4.74 0.64 -1.75
CA GLY A 290 -6.09 0.49 -2.29
C GLY A 290 -6.14 -0.56 -3.39
N HIS A 291 -7.00 -0.34 -4.38
CA HIS A 291 -7.18 -1.26 -5.50
C HIS A 291 -5.88 -1.42 -6.30
N LYS A 292 -5.61 -2.66 -6.74
CA LYS A 292 -4.37 -3.02 -7.43
C LYS A 292 -4.09 -2.13 -8.65
N GLU A 293 -5.09 -1.95 -9.53
CA GLU A 293 -4.97 -1.14 -10.75
C GLU A 293 -4.60 0.32 -10.43
N MET A 294 -5.33 0.94 -9.48
CA MET A 294 -5.02 2.30 -9.01
C MET A 294 -3.58 2.38 -8.51
N ALA A 295 -3.16 1.40 -7.72
CA ALA A 295 -1.86 1.44 -7.11
C ALA A 295 -0.71 1.19 -8.09
N GLU A 296 -0.90 0.36 -9.11
CA GLU A 296 0.05 0.19 -10.23
C GLU A 296 0.17 1.49 -11.05
N GLU A 297 -0.95 2.13 -11.39
CA GLU A 297 -0.95 3.40 -12.13
C GLU A 297 -0.27 4.53 -11.36
N VAL A 298 -0.52 4.67 -10.05
CA VAL A 298 0.13 5.70 -9.21
C VAL A 298 1.63 5.48 -9.10
N LYS A 299 2.08 4.22 -8.99
CA LYS A 299 3.51 3.86 -9.02
C LYS A 299 4.15 4.29 -10.33
N GLU A 300 3.51 3.96 -11.45
CA GLU A 300 3.98 4.34 -12.78
C GLU A 300 4.05 5.88 -12.94
N ILE A 301 3.06 6.62 -12.41
CA ILE A 301 3.08 8.09 -12.40
C ILE A 301 4.27 8.60 -11.58
N ALA A 302 4.52 8.04 -10.40
CA ALA A 302 5.63 8.43 -9.53
C ALA A 302 6.99 8.15 -10.17
N GLU A 303 7.16 6.97 -10.76
CA GLU A 303 8.38 6.58 -11.49
C GLU A 303 8.64 7.50 -12.68
N LYS A 304 7.61 7.78 -13.50
CA LYS A 304 7.71 8.68 -14.65
C LYS A 304 8.00 10.13 -14.24
N ALA A 305 7.51 10.57 -13.09
CA ALA A 305 7.83 11.87 -12.53
C ALA A 305 9.28 11.95 -12.00
N GLY A 306 9.93 10.81 -11.75
CA GLY A 306 11.29 10.75 -11.21
C GLY A 306 11.34 10.72 -9.68
N VAL A 307 10.28 10.22 -9.04
CA VAL A 307 10.32 9.86 -7.61
C VAL A 307 11.31 8.70 -7.42
N LEU A 308 12.11 8.76 -6.37
CA LEU A 308 13.08 7.71 -6.08
C LEU A 308 12.35 6.41 -5.74
N ASP A 309 12.82 5.28 -6.28
CA ASP A 309 12.18 3.96 -6.13
C ASP A 309 11.86 3.61 -4.66
N GLY A 310 12.85 3.77 -3.76
CA GLY A 310 12.63 3.53 -2.32
C GLY A 310 11.71 4.56 -1.61
N ARG A 311 11.23 5.58 -2.32
CA ARG A 311 10.23 6.56 -1.85
C ARG A 311 8.85 6.35 -2.48
N VAL A 312 8.69 5.32 -3.31
CA VAL A 312 7.39 4.85 -3.79
C VAL A 312 6.97 3.66 -2.93
N LEU A 313 6.23 3.94 -1.86
CA LEU A 313 5.89 2.98 -0.82
C LEU A 313 4.47 2.45 -1.02
N SER A 314 4.26 1.16 -0.84
CA SER A 314 2.93 0.57 -0.98
C SER A 314 2.62 -0.45 0.10
N ASN A 315 1.35 -0.51 0.50
CA ASN A 315 0.84 -1.53 1.41
C ASN A 315 -0.03 -2.53 0.62
N PHE A 316 0.48 -3.75 0.41
CA PHE A 316 -0.18 -4.87 -0.27
C PHE A 316 0.00 -6.17 0.50
#